data_AF-A0A927RFD7-F1
#
_entry.id   AF-A0A927RFD7-F1
#
_cell.length_a   1.000
_cell.length_b   1.000
_cell.length_c   1.000
_cell.angle_alpha   90.00
_cell.angle_beta   90.00
_cell.angle_gamma   90.00
#
_symmetry.space_group_name_H-M   'P 1'
#
loop_
_entity.id
_entity.type
_entity.pdbx_description
1 polymer ?
#
loop_
_entity_poly.entity_id
_entity_poly.type
_entity_poly.pdbx_seq_one_letter_code
_entity_poly.pdbx_strand_id
1 'polypeptide(L)'
;MYQITIGAEKRLESWISLVDKRLRPFVKNNGVIVLEEDRNRILLGVGVNDDINFNEVVSKVLRDFYLFDLKEDYLLLNIKKYIKDNFLLRIYVKVLKMFNVDEEKRLFLDRFRMCSNFSLDGFYKFRLGILKEKWNDLLVLTYNNIDLISDEYALVMLIKHLLSCLPIVSECVLIDYVDDKYKLVFREGKELLANNIEDVVCLLVENIPISVLVSKVASKTGIVEQINRVFSVKIV
;
A
#
# COMPACT_ATOMS: atom_id res chain seq x y z
N MET A 1 6.65 29.78 -9.32
CA MET A 1 7.51 28.74 -8.74
C MET A 1 6.79 28.13 -7.54
N TYR A 2 6.67 26.81 -7.48
CA TYR A 2 6.07 26.12 -6.33
C TYR A 2 7.17 25.51 -5.47
N GLN A 3 7.12 25.74 -4.16
CA GLN A 3 8.07 25.17 -3.20
C GLN A 3 7.32 24.61 -1.99
N ILE A 4 7.71 23.41 -1.58
CA ILE A 4 7.25 22.80 -0.33
C ILE A 4 8.41 22.11 0.39
N THR A 5 8.41 22.20 1.72
CA THR A 5 9.27 21.43 2.61
C THR A 5 8.40 20.42 3.33
N ILE A 6 8.72 19.13 3.21
CA ILE A 6 8.05 18.05 3.94
C ILE A 6 9.04 17.52 4.97
N GLY A 7 8.68 17.50 6.24
CA GLY A 7 9.59 17.11 7.31
C GLY A 7 9.00 16.09 8.29
N ALA A 8 9.87 15.28 8.88
CA ALA A 8 9.53 14.37 9.97
C ALA A 8 10.62 14.38 11.06
N GLU A 9 10.32 13.86 12.25
CA GLU A 9 11.34 13.55 13.26
C GLU A 9 12.38 12.59 12.69
N LYS A 10 13.66 12.71 13.09
CA LYS A 10 14.76 11.90 12.57
C LYS A 10 14.54 10.39 12.72
N ARG A 11 13.93 9.94 13.82
CA ARG A 11 13.57 8.52 14.02
C ARG A 11 12.55 7.97 13.01
N LEU A 12 11.90 8.84 12.25
CA LEU A 12 10.93 8.53 11.19
C LEU A 12 11.51 8.81 9.80
N GLU A 13 12.84 8.77 9.63
CA GLU A 13 13.53 8.98 8.36
C GLU A 13 12.94 8.14 7.22
N SER A 14 12.55 6.89 7.50
CA SER A 14 11.92 5.99 6.53
C SER A 14 10.64 6.58 5.91
N TRP A 15 9.90 7.41 6.65
CA TRP A 15 8.71 8.09 6.14
C TRP A 15 9.08 9.10 5.06
N ILE A 16 10.17 9.85 5.27
CA ILE A 16 10.68 10.79 4.28
C ILE A 16 11.21 10.04 3.05
N SER A 17 11.93 8.93 3.24
CA SER A 17 12.43 8.11 2.12
C SER A 17 11.28 7.59 1.22
N LEU A 18 10.15 7.18 1.82
CA LEU A 18 8.97 6.74 1.06
C LEU A 18 8.34 7.89 0.27
N VAL A 19 8.18 9.06 0.89
CA VAL A 19 7.63 10.25 0.22
C VAL A 19 8.55 10.73 -0.91
N ASP A 20 9.87 10.78 -0.67
CA ASP A 20 10.88 11.13 -1.69
C ASP A 20 10.78 10.18 -2.90
N LYS A 21 10.78 8.86 -2.66
CA LYS A 21 10.65 7.86 -3.72
C LYS A 21 9.40 8.07 -4.58
N ARG A 22 8.28 8.50 -3.99
CA ARG A 22 7.02 8.75 -4.69
C ARG A 22 6.97 10.11 -5.39
N LEU A 23 7.62 11.14 -4.86
CA LEU A 23 7.65 12.47 -5.48
C LEU A 23 8.69 12.60 -6.60
N ARG A 24 9.83 11.92 -6.47
CA ARG A 24 10.98 12.05 -7.38
C ARG A 24 10.64 11.86 -8.88
N PRO A 25 9.78 10.92 -9.30
CA PRO A 25 9.38 10.79 -10.71
C PRO A 25 8.70 12.04 -11.28
N PHE A 26 7.97 12.79 -10.45
CA PHE A 26 7.27 14.01 -10.86
C PHE A 26 8.17 15.25 -10.89
N VAL A 27 9.31 15.22 -10.17
CA VAL A 27 10.25 16.34 -10.07
C VAL A 27 11.40 16.23 -11.09
N LYS A 28 11.73 15.01 -11.54
CA LYS A 28 12.96 14.67 -12.30
C LYS A 28 13.30 15.61 -13.46
N ASN A 29 12.29 16.15 -14.17
CA ASN A 29 12.49 16.97 -15.36
C ASN A 29 12.08 18.44 -15.20
N ASN A 30 11.50 18.83 -14.05
CA ASN A 30 10.89 20.16 -13.90
C ASN A 30 11.14 20.81 -12.53
N GLY A 31 12.12 20.30 -11.78
CA GLY A 31 12.41 20.82 -10.45
C GLY A 31 13.61 20.20 -9.78
N VAL A 32 13.75 20.50 -8.49
CA VAL A 32 14.83 20.06 -7.62
C VAL A 32 14.22 19.47 -6.35
N ILE A 33 14.81 18.38 -5.88
CA ILE A 33 14.50 17.75 -4.61
C ILE A 33 15.78 17.68 -3.78
N VAL A 34 15.72 18.19 -2.55
CA VAL A 34 16.86 18.25 -1.63
C VAL A 34 16.46 17.60 -0.32
N LEU A 35 17.31 16.72 0.18
CA LEU A 35 17.22 16.15 1.51
C LEU A 35 18.20 16.89 2.41
N GLU A 36 17.72 17.39 3.54
CA GLU A 36 18.52 18.08 4.54
C GLU A 36 18.18 17.54 5.93
N GLU A 37 19.19 17.40 6.78
CA GLU A 37 19.01 17.10 8.19
C GLU A 37 19.18 18.40 8.97
N ASP A 38 18.15 18.79 9.72
CA ASP A 38 18.21 19.93 10.64
C ASP A 38 17.88 19.47 12.07
N ARG A 39 18.89 19.52 12.93
CA ARG A 39 18.85 19.11 14.35
C ARG A 39 18.34 17.68 14.55
N ASN A 40 17.04 17.52 14.76
CA ASN A 40 16.36 16.24 15.01
C ASN A 40 15.22 15.98 14.01
N ARG A 41 15.29 16.61 12.84
CA ARG A 41 14.33 16.46 11.75
C ARG A 41 15.06 16.15 10.45
N ILE A 42 14.41 15.33 9.64
CA ILE A 42 14.77 15.14 8.23
C ILE A 42 13.76 15.95 7.42
N LEU A 43 14.27 16.79 6.54
CA LEU A 43 13.53 17.71 5.69
C LEU A 43 13.74 17.33 4.22
N LEU A 44 12.63 17.30 3.48
CA LEU A 44 12.58 17.10 2.05
C LEU A 44 12.08 18.40 1.42
N GLY A 45 13.00 19.22 0.92
CA GLY A 45 12.71 20.41 0.14
C GLY A 45 12.42 20.03 -1.31
N VAL A 46 11.30 20.49 -1.84
CA VAL A 46 10.89 20.25 -3.23
C VAL A 46 10.54 21.59 -3.87
N GLY A 47 11.22 21.92 -4.96
CA GLY A 47 10.93 23.09 -5.78
C GLY A 47 10.66 22.69 -7.22
N VAL A 48 9.55 23.15 -7.80
CA VAL A 48 9.21 22.92 -9.22
C VAL A 48 8.86 24.22 -9.92
N ASN A 49 9.14 24.30 -11.22
CA ASN A 49 8.72 25.43 -12.05
C ASN A 49 7.21 25.37 -12.30
N ASP A 50 6.57 26.55 -12.21
CA ASP A 50 5.11 26.81 -12.21
C ASP A 50 4.21 25.72 -12.79
N ASP A 51 3.84 24.75 -11.95
CA ASP A 51 2.86 23.72 -12.27
C ASP A 51 1.72 23.73 -11.25
N ILE A 52 0.55 24.17 -11.70
CA ILE A 52 -0.69 24.25 -10.91
C ILE A 52 -1.08 22.86 -10.35
N ASN A 53 -0.65 21.79 -11.01
CA ASN A 53 -0.99 20.41 -10.64
C ASN A 53 -0.07 19.82 -9.56
N PHE A 54 1.05 20.45 -9.22
CA PHE A 54 2.00 19.85 -8.28
C PHE A 54 1.44 19.76 -6.85
N ASN A 55 0.54 20.68 -6.48
CA ASN A 55 -0.25 20.58 -5.25
C ASN A 55 -1.06 19.28 -5.17
N GLU A 56 -1.72 18.91 -6.27
CA GLU A 56 -2.53 17.70 -6.35
C GLU A 56 -1.64 16.45 -6.30
N VAL A 57 -0.48 16.49 -6.96
CA VAL A 57 0.52 15.41 -6.89
C VAL A 57 0.99 15.20 -5.45
N VAL A 58 1.40 16.26 -4.75
CA VAL A 58 1.85 16.15 -3.37
C VAL A 58 0.71 15.68 -2.45
N SER A 59 -0.50 16.24 -2.62
CA SER A 59 -1.68 15.83 -1.85
C SER A 59 -1.97 14.33 -2.05
N LYS A 60 -1.92 13.84 -3.29
CA LYS A 60 -2.07 12.42 -3.64
C LYS A 60 -0.98 11.57 -2.99
N VAL A 61 0.29 11.96 -3.09
CA VAL A 61 1.40 11.20 -2.50
C VAL A 61 1.27 11.12 -0.98
N LEU A 62 0.95 12.23 -0.32
CA LEU A 62 0.77 12.27 1.12
C LEU A 62 -0.45 11.44 1.55
N ARG A 63 -1.57 11.57 0.86
CA ARG A 63 -2.76 10.73 1.10
C ARG A 63 -2.40 9.25 1.00
N ASP A 64 -1.78 8.85 -0.10
CA ASP A 64 -1.44 7.45 -0.35
C ASP A 64 -0.39 6.96 0.67
N PHE A 65 0.48 7.84 1.18
CA PHE A 65 1.40 7.53 2.26
C PHE A 65 0.67 7.22 3.58
N TYR A 66 -0.28 8.05 3.98
CA TYR A 66 -1.04 7.82 5.21
C TYR A 66 -1.97 6.61 5.12
N LEU A 67 -2.70 6.50 4.01
CA LEU A 67 -3.76 5.50 3.87
C LEU A 67 -3.24 4.11 3.52
N PHE A 68 -2.07 4.02 2.89
CA PHE A 68 -1.50 2.74 2.50
C PHE A 68 -0.25 2.39 3.30
N ASP A 69 0.80 3.22 3.27
CA ASP A 69 2.07 2.84 3.90
C ASP A 69 1.94 2.82 5.43
N LEU A 70 1.45 3.91 6.03
CA LEU A 70 1.33 3.99 7.49
C LEU A 70 0.25 3.08 8.07
N LYS A 71 -0.86 2.90 7.35
CA LYS A 71 -1.91 1.95 7.76
C LYS A 71 -1.36 0.52 7.75
N GLU A 72 -0.59 0.14 6.73
CA GLU A 72 0.02 -1.18 6.62
C GLU A 72 1.00 -1.44 7.78
N ASP A 73 1.91 -0.50 8.04
CA ASP A 73 2.85 -0.58 9.17
C ASP A 73 2.11 -0.68 10.50
N TYR A 74 1.06 0.15 10.67
CA TYR A 74 0.23 0.15 11.88
C TYR A 74 -0.45 -1.20 12.12
N LEU A 75 -1.06 -1.78 11.09
CA LEU A 75 -1.74 -3.08 11.19
C LEU A 75 -0.72 -4.21 11.42
N LEU A 76 0.39 -4.24 10.69
CA LEU A 76 1.45 -5.24 10.86
C LEU A 76 1.97 -5.26 12.30
N LEU A 77 2.30 -4.09 12.87
CA LEU A 77 2.84 -4.00 14.23
C LEU A 77 1.88 -4.56 15.28
N ASN A 78 0.58 -4.40 15.07
CA ASN A 78 -0.47 -4.78 16.03
C ASN A 78 -0.98 -6.22 15.86
N ILE A 79 -0.84 -6.82 14.67
CA ILE A 79 -1.39 -8.15 14.35
C ILE A 79 -0.30 -9.24 14.35
N LYS A 80 0.96 -8.90 14.06
CA LYS A 80 2.07 -9.87 13.84
C LYS A 80 2.25 -10.93 14.92
N LYS A 81 1.85 -10.65 16.17
CA LYS A 81 2.03 -11.58 17.30
C LYS A 81 1.02 -12.73 17.32
N TYR A 82 -0.02 -12.66 16.48
CA TYR A 82 -1.11 -13.63 16.44
C TYR A 82 -1.08 -14.54 15.21
N ILE A 83 -0.42 -14.11 14.13
CA ILE A 83 -0.30 -14.88 12.88
C ILE A 83 1.14 -15.35 12.74
N LYS A 84 1.35 -16.67 12.72
CA LYS A 84 2.69 -17.27 12.61
C LYS A 84 3.21 -17.29 11.17
N ASP A 85 2.33 -17.57 10.21
CA ASP A 85 2.67 -17.55 8.78
C ASP A 85 2.82 -16.09 8.31
N ASN A 86 4.08 -15.68 8.05
CA ASN A 86 4.40 -14.33 7.60
C ASN A 86 3.77 -13.97 6.25
N PHE A 87 3.58 -14.95 5.36
CA PHE A 87 2.97 -14.75 4.06
C PHE A 87 1.47 -14.47 4.22
N LEU A 88 0.77 -15.28 5.03
CA LEU A 88 -0.65 -15.03 5.34
C LEU A 88 -0.85 -13.74 6.13
N LEU A 89 0.04 -13.41 7.07
CA LEU A 89 0.02 -12.14 7.80
C LEU A 89 0.04 -10.95 6.83
N ARG A 90 0.97 -10.96 5.87
CA ARG A 90 1.10 -9.87 4.90
C ARG A 90 -0.12 -9.76 4.01
N ILE A 91 -0.63 -10.88 3.49
CA ILE A 91 -1.86 -10.91 2.68
C ILE A 91 -3.04 -10.38 3.48
N TYR A 92 -3.21 -10.86 4.71
CA TYR A 92 -4.29 -10.43 5.59
C TYR A 92 -4.24 -8.92 5.85
N VAL A 93 -3.06 -8.37 6.16
CA VAL A 93 -2.90 -6.91 6.33
C VAL A 93 -3.19 -6.16 5.04
N LYS A 94 -2.72 -6.65 3.88
CA LYS A 94 -3.02 -6.04 2.57
C LYS A 94 -4.53 -5.99 2.30
N VAL A 95 -5.25 -7.06 2.65
CA VAL A 95 -6.72 -7.11 2.55
C VAL A 95 -7.37 -6.10 3.50
N LEU A 96 -7.01 -6.11 4.79
CA LEU A 96 -7.54 -5.15 5.78
C LEU A 96 -7.29 -3.69 5.38
N LYS A 97 -6.12 -3.41 4.78
CA LYS A 97 -5.75 -2.08 4.27
C LYS A 97 -6.76 -1.55 3.26
N MET A 98 -7.40 -2.42 2.47
CA MET A 98 -8.39 -2.05 1.45
C MET A 98 -9.78 -1.73 2.01
N PHE A 99 -10.09 -2.10 3.25
CA PHE A 99 -11.36 -1.73 3.87
C PHE A 99 -11.40 -0.25 4.24
N ASN A 100 -12.58 0.34 4.06
CA ASN A 100 -12.91 1.74 4.38
C ASN A 100 -12.09 2.81 3.65
N VAL A 101 -11.31 2.43 2.61
CA VAL A 101 -10.41 3.35 1.91
C VAL A 101 -11.12 4.61 1.40
N ASP A 102 -12.34 4.50 0.88
CA ASP A 102 -13.05 5.68 0.36
C ASP A 102 -13.56 6.62 1.46
N GLU A 103 -13.98 6.09 2.61
CA GLU A 103 -14.30 6.91 3.78
C GLU A 103 -13.03 7.59 4.30
N GLU A 104 -11.93 6.83 4.43
CA GLU A 104 -10.64 7.34 4.90
C GLU A 104 -10.06 8.42 3.96
N LYS A 105 -10.23 8.27 2.64
CA LYS A 105 -9.87 9.31 1.65
C LYS A 105 -10.65 10.60 1.91
N ARG A 106 -11.96 10.53 2.15
CA ARG A 106 -12.77 11.72 2.47
C ARG A 106 -12.29 12.38 3.75
N LEU A 107 -12.13 11.60 4.82
CA LEU A 107 -11.62 12.08 6.11
C LEU A 107 -10.23 12.72 6.01
N PHE A 108 -9.36 12.17 5.16
CA PHE A 108 -8.06 12.77 4.86
C PHE A 108 -8.24 14.14 4.18
N LEU A 109 -9.03 14.21 3.10
CA LEU A 109 -9.22 15.43 2.33
C LEU A 109 -9.88 16.55 3.16
N ASP A 110 -10.84 16.21 4.03
CA ASP A 110 -11.51 17.18 4.92
C ASP A 110 -10.55 17.84 5.92
N ARG A 111 -9.45 17.16 6.25
CA ARG A 111 -8.48 17.58 7.27
C ARG A 111 -7.17 18.06 6.68
N PHE A 112 -6.87 17.65 5.46
CA PHE A 112 -5.65 17.98 4.78
C PHE A 112 -5.67 19.43 4.31
N ARG A 113 -4.67 20.20 4.75
CA ARG A 113 -4.43 21.55 4.25
C ARG A 113 -2.97 21.61 3.83
N MET A 114 -2.74 21.85 2.54
CA MET A 114 -1.39 22.02 2.04
C MET A 114 -0.79 23.30 2.64
N CYS A 115 0.44 23.22 3.10
CA CYS A 115 1.22 24.35 3.60
C CYS A 115 2.62 24.24 3.02
N SER A 116 3.30 25.38 2.85
CA SER A 116 4.68 25.42 2.35
C SER A 116 5.65 24.62 3.21
N ASN A 117 5.37 24.47 4.51
CA ASN A 117 6.09 23.59 5.42
C ASN A 117 5.11 22.57 6.00
N PHE A 118 5.23 21.31 5.59
CA PHE A 118 4.37 20.22 6.02
C PHE A 118 5.11 19.27 6.97
N SER A 119 4.55 19.01 8.14
CA SER A 119 5.09 18.06 9.12
C SER A 119 4.33 16.74 9.04
N LEU A 120 5.00 15.66 8.61
CA LEU A 120 4.39 14.33 8.50
C LEU A 120 3.97 13.82 9.89
N ASP A 121 4.90 13.82 10.84
CA ASP A 121 4.66 13.33 12.19
C ASP A 121 3.66 14.21 12.96
N GLY A 122 3.68 15.53 12.71
CA GLY A 122 2.70 16.45 13.27
C GLY A 122 1.29 16.17 12.75
N PHE A 123 1.12 16.01 11.44
CA PHE A 123 -0.18 15.68 10.85
C PHE A 123 -0.69 14.32 11.36
N TYR A 124 0.18 13.31 11.42
CA TYR A 124 -0.13 11.99 11.99
C TYR A 124 -0.60 12.04 13.44
N LYS A 125 0.06 12.85 14.29
CA LYS A 125 -0.25 12.93 15.73
C LYS A 125 -1.51 13.75 15.99
N PHE A 126 -1.71 14.87 15.30
CA PHE A 126 -2.72 15.87 15.68
C PHE A 126 -3.95 15.92 14.77
N ARG A 127 -3.83 15.54 13.49
CA ARG A 127 -4.94 15.67 12.53
C ARG A 127 -5.58 14.32 12.18
N LEU A 128 -4.85 13.23 12.28
CA LEU A 128 -5.31 11.89 11.89
C LEU A 128 -5.85 11.00 13.02
N GLY A 129 -6.25 11.58 14.16
CA GLY A 129 -6.84 10.82 15.28
C GLY A 129 -8.00 9.91 14.86
N ILE A 130 -8.97 10.43 14.09
CA ILE A 130 -10.11 9.66 13.60
C ILE A 130 -9.69 8.52 12.67
N LEU A 131 -8.70 8.72 11.79
CA LEU A 131 -8.21 7.62 10.95
C LEU A 131 -7.64 6.47 11.80
N LYS A 132 -6.93 6.80 12.89
CA LYS A 132 -6.42 5.79 13.81
C LYS A 132 -7.52 5.07 14.56
N GLU A 133 -8.60 5.76 14.92
CA GLU A 133 -9.80 5.12 15.50
C GLU A 133 -10.37 4.08 14.53
N LYS A 134 -10.51 4.43 13.24
CA LYS A 134 -10.95 3.49 12.21
C LYS A 134 -10.00 2.30 12.03
N TRP A 135 -8.70 2.52 12.12
CA TRP A 135 -7.72 1.43 12.08
C TRP A 135 -7.82 0.55 13.34
N ASN A 136 -8.10 1.14 14.49
CA ASN A 136 -8.37 0.40 15.73
C ASN A 136 -9.65 -0.42 15.64
N ASP A 137 -10.69 0.05 14.96
CA ASP A 137 -11.90 -0.75 14.73
C ASP A 137 -11.58 -2.05 13.97
N LEU A 138 -10.71 -1.97 12.95
CA LEU A 138 -10.22 -3.16 12.24
C LEU A 138 -9.43 -4.10 13.17
N LEU A 139 -8.60 -3.54 14.06
CA LEU A 139 -7.86 -4.32 15.05
C LEU A 139 -8.79 -4.99 16.09
N VAL A 140 -9.83 -4.29 16.56
CA VAL A 140 -10.81 -4.85 17.49
C VAL A 140 -11.55 -6.02 16.83
N LEU A 141 -11.99 -5.86 15.58
CA LEU A 141 -12.59 -6.95 14.81
C LEU A 141 -11.62 -8.14 14.65
N THR A 142 -10.35 -7.85 14.38
CA THR A 142 -9.30 -8.88 14.31
C THR A 142 -9.17 -9.61 15.65
N TYR A 143 -9.06 -8.89 16.76
CA TYR A 143 -8.85 -9.47 18.09
C TYR A 143 -10.05 -10.26 18.61
N ASN A 144 -11.27 -9.81 18.30
CA ASN A 144 -12.48 -10.55 18.64
C ASN A 144 -12.59 -11.89 17.90
N ASN A 145 -11.79 -12.09 16.85
CA ASN A 145 -11.77 -13.30 16.02
C ASN A 145 -10.38 -13.98 16.05
N ILE A 146 -9.62 -13.78 17.12
CA ILE A 146 -8.22 -14.23 17.22
C ILE A 146 -8.03 -15.74 16.99
N ASP A 147 -9.00 -16.56 17.41
CA ASP A 147 -8.95 -18.00 17.23
C ASP A 147 -8.97 -18.40 15.75
N LEU A 148 -9.77 -17.71 14.93
CA LEU A 148 -9.82 -17.90 13.46
C LEU A 148 -8.53 -17.46 12.77
N ILE A 149 -7.82 -16.50 13.36
CA ILE A 149 -6.64 -15.89 12.75
C ILE A 149 -5.36 -16.63 13.17
N SER A 150 -5.42 -17.37 14.29
CA SER A 150 -4.31 -18.20 14.77
C SER A 150 -4.23 -19.55 14.06
N ASP A 151 -5.32 -20.02 13.46
CA ASP A 151 -5.37 -21.22 12.62
C ASP A 151 -5.18 -20.85 11.14
N GLU A 152 -4.19 -21.46 10.48
CA GLU A 152 -3.83 -21.10 9.11
C GLU A 152 -4.94 -21.38 8.09
N TYR A 153 -5.69 -22.48 8.28
CA TYR A 153 -6.76 -22.86 7.37
C TYR A 153 -7.96 -21.89 7.51
N ALA A 154 -8.36 -21.60 8.74
CA ALA A 154 -9.41 -20.62 9.03
C ALA A 154 -9.02 -19.22 8.54
N LEU A 155 -7.75 -18.81 8.71
CA LEU A 155 -7.25 -17.53 8.22
C LEU A 155 -7.33 -17.44 6.70
N VAL A 156 -6.96 -18.49 5.96
CA VAL A 156 -7.11 -18.54 4.50
C VAL A 156 -8.57 -18.35 4.08
N MET A 157 -9.50 -19.04 4.74
CA MET A 157 -10.92 -18.91 4.46
C MET A 157 -11.44 -17.50 4.77
N LEU A 158 -10.98 -16.90 5.88
CA LEU A 158 -11.29 -15.51 6.23
C LEU A 158 -10.75 -14.53 5.19
N ILE A 159 -9.49 -14.68 4.75
CA ILE A 159 -8.89 -13.84 3.70
C ILE A 159 -9.72 -13.89 2.42
N LYS A 160 -10.10 -15.10 1.97
CA LYS A 160 -10.94 -15.28 0.77
C LYS A 160 -12.29 -14.59 0.92
N HIS A 161 -12.91 -14.74 2.09
CA HIS A 161 -14.18 -14.09 2.39
C HIS A 161 -14.05 -12.57 2.36
N LEU A 162 -13.06 -12.01 3.05
CA LEU A 162 -12.82 -10.57 3.09
C LEU A 162 -12.54 -10.00 1.68
N LEU A 163 -11.75 -10.70 0.86
CA LEU A 163 -11.52 -10.33 -0.54
C LEU A 163 -12.81 -10.29 -1.35
N SER A 164 -13.73 -11.24 -1.12
CA SER A 164 -15.02 -11.28 -1.82
C SER A 164 -15.95 -10.13 -1.45
N CYS A 165 -15.74 -9.49 -0.29
CA CYS A 165 -16.50 -8.31 0.14
C CYS A 165 -15.96 -6.99 -0.42
N LEU A 166 -14.75 -6.99 -1.00
CA LEU A 166 -14.15 -5.80 -1.56
C LEU A 166 -14.62 -5.57 -3.01
N PRO A 167 -14.71 -4.30 -3.46
CA PRO A 167 -15.05 -4.01 -4.84
C PRO A 167 -13.95 -4.53 -5.78
N ILE A 168 -14.37 -5.16 -6.88
CA ILE A 168 -13.48 -5.60 -7.94
C ILE A 168 -12.76 -4.39 -8.54
N VAL A 169 -11.44 -4.49 -8.70
CA VAL A 169 -10.60 -3.43 -9.26
C VAL A 169 -10.11 -3.75 -10.67
N SER A 170 -10.04 -5.03 -11.05
CA SER A 170 -9.59 -5.44 -12.39
C SER A 170 -10.37 -6.67 -12.87
N GLU A 171 -10.58 -6.77 -14.18
CA GLU A 171 -11.28 -7.95 -14.73
C GLU A 171 -10.37 -9.18 -14.76
N CYS A 172 -9.20 -9.06 -15.39
CA CYS A 172 -8.32 -10.19 -15.64
C CYS A 172 -6.86 -9.77 -15.52
N VAL A 173 -6.07 -10.63 -14.88
CA VAL A 173 -4.63 -10.50 -14.75
C VAL A 173 -3.97 -11.75 -15.31
N LEU A 174 -3.13 -11.58 -16.33
CA LEU A 174 -2.25 -12.62 -16.82
C LEU A 174 -0.90 -12.52 -16.09
N ILE A 175 -0.47 -13.63 -15.51
CA ILE A 175 0.81 -13.78 -14.85
C ILE A 175 1.71 -14.58 -15.76
N ASP A 176 2.83 -13.97 -16.14
CA ASP A 176 3.89 -14.61 -16.91
C ASP A 176 5.20 -14.59 -16.12
N TYR A 177 6.19 -15.37 -16.55
CA TYR A 177 7.53 -15.40 -15.97
C TYR A 177 8.57 -15.19 -17.06
N VAL A 178 9.20 -14.02 -17.03
CA VAL A 178 10.14 -13.53 -18.06
C VAL A 178 11.31 -12.85 -17.36
N ASP A 179 12.53 -13.13 -17.81
CA ASP A 179 13.77 -12.52 -17.29
C ASP A 179 13.90 -12.62 -15.75
N ASP A 180 13.64 -13.82 -15.22
CA ASP A 180 13.67 -14.15 -13.79
C ASP A 180 12.72 -13.31 -12.90
N LYS A 181 11.65 -12.78 -13.49
CA LYS A 181 10.63 -12.01 -12.79
C LYS A 181 9.23 -12.41 -13.21
N TYR A 182 8.30 -12.23 -12.29
CA TYR A 182 6.88 -12.33 -12.61
C TYR A 182 6.40 -11.03 -13.23
N LYS A 183 5.69 -11.15 -14.33
CA LYS A 183 5.03 -10.03 -15.01
C LYS A 183 3.52 -10.19 -14.90
N LEU A 184 2.86 -9.21 -14.28
CA LEU A 184 1.40 -9.13 -14.19
C LEU A 184 0.92 -8.17 -15.27
N VAL A 185 0.20 -8.69 -16.26
CA VAL A 185 -0.39 -7.93 -17.36
C VAL A 185 -1.89 -7.83 -17.12
N PHE A 186 -2.36 -6.60 -16.96
CA PHE A 186 -3.76 -6.29 -16.75
C PHE A 186 -4.43 -6.01 -18.10
N ARG A 187 -5.73 -6.32 -18.23
CA ARG A 187 -6.49 -6.08 -19.48
C ARG A 187 -6.43 -4.63 -19.96
N GLU A 188 -6.30 -3.68 -19.03
CA GLU A 188 -6.20 -2.25 -19.28
C GLU A 188 -4.83 -1.81 -19.82
N GLY A 189 -3.89 -2.74 -20.06
CA GLY A 189 -2.55 -2.45 -20.56
C GLY A 189 -1.56 -2.02 -19.47
N LYS A 190 -1.98 -1.95 -18.20
CA LYS A 190 -1.07 -1.79 -17.06
C LYS A 190 -0.21 -3.04 -16.92
N GLU A 191 1.08 -2.85 -16.66
CA GLU A 191 2.02 -3.93 -16.38
C GLU A 191 2.72 -3.68 -15.05
N LEU A 192 2.81 -4.72 -14.23
CA LEU A 192 3.55 -4.68 -12.96
C LEU A 192 4.56 -5.84 -12.92
N LEU A 193 5.70 -5.58 -12.29
CA LEU A 193 6.75 -6.57 -12.09
C LEU A 193 6.80 -6.98 -10.61
N ALA A 194 6.96 -8.27 -10.38
CA ALA A 194 7.12 -8.88 -9.08
C ALA A 194 8.39 -9.73 -9.06
N ASN A 195 9.19 -9.64 -8.00
CA ASN A 195 10.47 -10.34 -7.92
C ASN A 195 10.31 -11.77 -7.37
N ASN A 196 9.19 -12.04 -6.70
CA ASN A 196 8.90 -13.32 -6.07
C ASN A 196 7.38 -13.57 -6.04
N ILE A 197 6.98 -14.78 -5.61
CA ILE A 197 5.56 -15.21 -5.58
C ILE A 197 4.74 -14.38 -4.58
N GLU A 198 5.34 -13.97 -3.47
CA GLU A 198 4.66 -13.18 -2.45
C GLU A 198 4.30 -11.78 -2.96
N ASP A 199 5.22 -11.14 -3.69
CA ASP A 199 4.98 -9.88 -4.39
C ASP A 199 3.80 -10.04 -5.37
N VAL A 200 3.74 -11.15 -6.12
CA VAL A 200 2.61 -11.43 -7.04
C VAL A 200 1.29 -11.46 -6.28
N VAL A 201 1.20 -12.22 -5.19
CA VAL A 201 -0.06 -12.35 -4.44
C VAL A 201 -0.46 -11.02 -3.79
N CYS A 202 0.50 -10.26 -3.26
CA CYS A 202 0.24 -8.91 -2.75
C CYS A 202 -0.30 -7.98 -3.85
N LEU A 203 0.28 -8.02 -5.05
CA LEU A 203 -0.22 -7.23 -6.17
C LEU A 203 -1.62 -7.67 -6.62
N LEU A 204 -1.93 -8.97 -6.59
CA LEU A 204 -3.28 -9.45 -6.87
C LEU A 204 -4.28 -8.95 -5.82
N VAL A 205 -3.93 -8.95 -4.53
CA VAL A 205 -4.76 -8.37 -3.46
C VAL A 205 -5.00 -6.88 -3.67
N GLU A 206 -3.98 -6.13 -4.09
CA GLU A 206 -4.12 -4.68 -4.31
C GLU A 206 -4.94 -4.34 -5.57
N ASN A 207 -5.12 -5.27 -6.50
CA ASN A 207 -5.88 -5.04 -7.74
C ASN A 207 -7.12 -5.94 -7.88
N ILE A 208 -7.46 -6.74 -6.86
CA ILE A 208 -8.71 -7.51 -6.67
C ILE A 208 -9.32 -7.99 -8.01
N PRO A 209 -8.65 -8.90 -8.73
CA PRO A 209 -9.10 -9.30 -10.05
C PRO A 209 -10.24 -10.30 -10.00
N ILE A 210 -11.14 -10.28 -11.00
CA ILE A 210 -12.18 -11.32 -11.17
C ILE A 210 -11.54 -12.66 -11.51
N SER A 211 -10.54 -12.65 -12.38
CA SER A 211 -9.86 -13.86 -12.84
C SER A 211 -8.36 -13.70 -12.91
N VAL A 212 -7.66 -14.76 -12.52
CA VAL A 212 -6.20 -14.86 -12.60
C VAL A 212 -5.84 -15.93 -13.60
N LEU A 213 -5.12 -15.55 -14.65
CA LEU A 213 -4.57 -16.43 -15.65
C LEU A 213 -3.07 -16.58 -15.41
N VAL A 214 -2.55 -17.81 -15.49
CA VAL A 214 -1.12 -18.08 -15.33
C VAL A 214 -0.61 -18.75 -16.60
N SER A 215 0.44 -18.19 -17.18
CA SER A 215 1.07 -18.77 -18.37
C SER A 215 1.66 -20.15 -18.06
N LYS A 216 1.77 -21.02 -19.07
CA LYS A 216 2.48 -22.30 -18.93
C LYS A 216 3.91 -22.16 -18.39
N VAL A 217 4.62 -21.08 -18.74
CA VAL A 217 5.98 -20.83 -18.25
C VAL A 217 5.95 -20.54 -16.75
N ALA A 218 5.12 -19.59 -16.33
CA ALA A 218 4.95 -19.25 -14.92
C ALA A 218 4.44 -20.45 -14.10
N SER A 219 3.57 -21.29 -14.66
CA SER A 219 3.02 -22.46 -13.94
C SER A 219 4.09 -23.45 -13.43
N LYS A 220 5.26 -23.48 -14.09
CA LYS A 220 6.38 -24.37 -13.73
C LYS A 220 7.16 -23.93 -12.50
N THR A 221 6.92 -22.71 -12.00
CA THR A 221 7.65 -22.17 -10.84
C THR A 221 7.01 -22.53 -9.49
N GLY A 222 5.90 -23.30 -9.50
CA GLY A 222 5.12 -23.61 -8.29
C GLY A 222 4.18 -22.48 -7.85
N ILE A 223 4.11 -21.38 -8.59
CA ILE A 223 3.29 -20.21 -8.25
C ILE A 223 1.79 -20.52 -8.14
N VAL A 224 1.29 -21.49 -8.91
CA VAL A 224 -0.14 -21.83 -8.98
C VAL A 224 -0.66 -22.29 -7.61
N GLU A 225 0.11 -23.10 -6.88
CA GLU A 225 -0.30 -23.60 -5.56
C GLU A 225 -0.46 -22.45 -4.56
N GLN A 226 0.51 -21.53 -4.54
CA GLN A 226 0.50 -20.38 -3.64
C GLN A 226 -0.62 -19.39 -3.97
N ILE A 227 -0.86 -19.11 -5.26
CA ILE A 227 -1.98 -18.25 -5.65
C ILE A 227 -3.32 -18.92 -5.31
N ASN A 228 -3.46 -20.24 -5.51
CA ASN A 228 -4.69 -20.98 -5.19
C ASN A 228 -5.04 -20.98 -3.70
N ARG A 229 -4.09 -20.68 -2.82
CA ARG A 229 -4.38 -20.40 -1.40
C ARG A 229 -5.30 -19.20 -1.24
N VAL A 230 -5.35 -18.25 -2.18
CA VAL A 230 -6.11 -16.99 -2.04
C VAL A 230 -7.06 -16.73 -3.21
N PHE A 231 -6.61 -16.91 -4.46
CA PHE A 231 -7.38 -16.64 -5.68
C PHE A 231 -7.63 -17.92 -6.47
N SER A 232 -8.70 -17.96 -7.26
CA SER A 232 -8.88 -19.03 -8.24
C SER A 232 -8.07 -18.77 -9.50
N VAL A 233 -7.26 -19.75 -9.93
CA VAL A 233 -6.35 -19.63 -11.08
C VAL A 233 -6.78 -20.52 -12.25
N LYS A 234 -6.61 -20.02 -13.48
CA LYS A 234 -6.65 -20.82 -14.71
C LYS A 234 -5.30 -20.78 -15.42
N ILE A 235 -4.80 -21.93 -15.85
CA ILE A 235 -3.56 -22.01 -16.63
C ILE A 235 -3.90 -21.83 -18.11
N VAL A 236 -3.17 -20.95 -18.81
CA VAL A 236 -3.36 -20.63 -20.23
C VAL A 236 -2.07 -20.77 -21.03
#